data_AF-A0A486URS8-F1
#
_entry.id   AF-A0A486URS8-F1
#
_cell.length_a   1.000
_cell.length_b   1.000
_cell.length_c   1.000
_cell.angle_alpha   90.00
_cell.angle_beta   90.00
_cell.angle_gamma   90.00
#
_symmetry.space_group_name_H-M   'P 1'
#
loop_
_entity.id
_entity.type
_entity.pdbx_description
1 polymer ?
#
loop_
_entity_poly.entity_id
_entity_poly.type
_entity_poly.pdbx_seq_one_letter_code
_entity_poly.pdbx_strand_id
1 'polypeptide(L)'
;MWEYEQSQQHPELFNRFEPPVSNNGCELQEQKAVETAWRLWEVMGEIFSNRWILKNGEEPSELWIAQIGSMSEAQITLVCRQCMERCAAGSTWPPDLAEFVALVSASGANPFHLTSEAVMAEYKRWRNESYRYSGSDKYPWKQDVLYHICIEMRRTGVERNLTEGELKKLAENLLTKWTKHMANGFSIPPIRRQLAAPRHPAGPTPAQILMEEYKRRKAAGLTK
;
A
#
# COMPACT_ATOMS: atom_id res chain seq x y z
N MET A 1 49.35 37.37 -23.94
CA MET A 1 48.49 37.23 -22.75
C MET A 1 47.58 38.46 -22.76
N TRP A 2 46.40 38.40 -23.37
CA TRP A 2 45.23 37.66 -22.89
C TRP A 2 44.33 37.14 -24.03
N GLU A 3 43.53 36.15 -23.67
CA GLU A 3 42.83 35.17 -24.50
C GLU A 3 41.66 35.69 -25.34
N TYR A 4 41.41 34.99 -26.43
CA TYR A 4 40.16 34.99 -27.18
C TYR A 4 39.17 34.01 -26.55
N GLU A 5 37.88 34.28 -26.80
CA GLU A 5 36.68 33.45 -26.56
C GLU A 5 36.07 33.54 -25.15
N GLN A 6 34.76 33.79 -24.98
CA GLN A 6 33.66 33.36 -25.83
C GLN A 6 32.45 34.31 -25.74
N SER A 7 31.97 34.67 -26.92
CA SER A 7 30.73 35.39 -27.18
C SER A 7 29.51 34.58 -26.74
N GLN A 8 28.62 35.18 -25.95
CA GLN A 8 27.23 34.72 -25.83
C GLN A 8 26.27 35.87 -26.16
N GLN A 9 25.90 35.97 -27.43
CA GLN A 9 24.59 36.49 -27.84
C GLN A 9 24.16 35.70 -29.08
N HIS A 10 23.14 34.86 -28.92
CA HIS A 10 22.42 34.17 -30.00
C HIS A 10 21.01 33.80 -29.50
N PRO A 11 20.05 33.58 -30.40
CA PRO A 11 18.90 34.46 -30.56
C PRO A 11 17.57 33.82 -30.13
N GLU A 12 16.54 34.64 -30.10
CA GLU A 12 15.13 34.29 -30.30
C GLU A 12 14.97 33.02 -31.15
N LEU A 13 14.25 32.02 -30.62
CA LEU A 13 13.42 31.02 -31.32
C LEU A 13 13.19 29.80 -30.40
N PHE A 14 12.11 29.82 -29.60
CA PHE A 14 11.31 28.60 -29.35
C PHE A 14 9.97 29.01 -28.72
N ASN A 15 9.07 29.47 -29.58
CA ASN A 15 7.65 29.57 -29.27
C ASN A 15 7.10 28.13 -29.23
N ARG A 16 7.18 27.46 -28.07
CA ARG A 16 6.55 26.17 -27.85
C ARG A 16 5.15 26.45 -27.31
N PHE A 17 4.18 26.52 -28.22
CA PHE A 17 2.78 26.33 -27.86
C PHE A 17 2.68 25.03 -27.06
N GLU A 18 2.45 25.14 -25.75
CA GLU A 18 1.94 24.01 -24.98
C GLU A 18 0.55 23.69 -25.56
N PRO A 19 0.28 22.45 -26.00
CA PRO A 19 -1.09 22.08 -26.31
C PRO A 19 -1.92 22.22 -25.03
N PRO A 20 -3.17 22.69 -25.12
CA PRO A 20 -4.03 22.74 -23.94
C PRO A 20 -4.12 21.33 -23.35
N VAL A 21 -3.89 21.24 -22.04
CA VAL A 21 -4.20 20.05 -21.25
C VAL A 21 -5.59 19.59 -21.68
N SER A 22 -5.70 18.37 -22.22
CA SER A 22 -6.97 17.85 -22.74
C SER A 22 -7.99 17.76 -21.61
N ASN A 23 -8.85 18.79 -21.50
CA ASN A 23 -9.96 18.87 -20.54
C ASN A 23 -10.90 17.67 -20.65
N ASN A 24 -10.98 17.07 -21.85
CA ASN A 24 -11.82 15.92 -22.17
C ASN A 24 -11.60 14.73 -21.22
N GLY A 25 -10.36 14.47 -20.77
CA GLY A 25 -10.07 13.33 -19.89
C GLY A 25 -10.63 13.50 -18.48
N CYS A 26 -10.56 14.73 -17.95
CA CYS A 26 -11.10 15.09 -16.65
C CYS A 26 -12.64 15.06 -16.68
N GLU A 27 -13.23 15.65 -17.72
CA GLU A 27 -14.70 15.67 -17.92
C GLU A 27 -15.28 14.27 -18.10
N LEU A 28 -14.61 13.39 -18.86
CA LEU A 28 -15.03 11.98 -19.02
C LEU A 28 -14.99 11.19 -17.70
N GLN A 29 -14.00 11.47 -16.85
CA GLN A 29 -13.86 10.80 -15.56
C GLN A 29 -14.89 11.29 -14.55
N GLU A 30 -15.19 12.58 -14.55
CA GLU A 30 -16.25 13.19 -13.76
C GLU A 30 -17.64 12.68 -14.19
N GLN A 31 -17.92 12.62 -15.49
CA GLN A 31 -19.18 12.05 -16.01
C GLN A 31 -19.37 10.59 -15.59
N LYS A 32 -18.32 9.77 -15.67
CA LYS A 32 -18.36 8.38 -15.19
C LYS A 32 -18.61 8.28 -13.70
N ALA A 33 -18.01 9.17 -12.90
CA ALA A 33 -18.24 9.21 -11.46
C ALA A 33 -19.70 9.55 -11.13
N VAL A 34 -20.27 10.55 -11.82
CA VAL A 34 -21.68 10.95 -11.69
C VAL A 34 -22.61 9.79 -12.08
N GLU A 35 -22.38 9.15 -13.23
CA GLU A 35 -23.17 8.00 -13.69
C GLU A 35 -23.13 6.84 -12.68
N THR A 36 -21.94 6.55 -12.15
CA THR A 36 -21.75 5.49 -11.16
C THR A 36 -22.48 5.82 -9.85
N ALA A 37 -22.47 7.09 -9.44
CA ALA A 37 -23.18 7.55 -8.25
C ALA A 37 -24.70 7.42 -8.40
N TRP A 38 -25.24 7.78 -9.56
CA TRP A 38 -26.66 7.61 -9.88
C TRP A 38 -27.08 6.14 -9.88
N ARG A 39 -26.27 5.25 -10.46
CA ARG A 39 -26.53 3.82 -10.42
C ARG A 39 -26.56 3.26 -8.99
N LEU A 40 -25.66 3.74 -8.11
CA LEU A 40 -25.75 3.39 -6.69
C LEU A 40 -27.04 3.95 -6.06
N TRP A 41 -27.42 5.18 -6.40
CA TRP A 41 -28.63 5.82 -5.89
C TRP A 41 -29.89 5.00 -6.20
N GLU A 42 -30.00 4.48 -7.43
CA GLU A 42 -31.08 3.60 -7.84
C GLU A 42 -31.10 2.30 -7.03
N VAL A 43 -29.96 1.61 -6.94
CA VAL A 43 -29.84 0.35 -6.17
C VAL A 43 -30.18 0.56 -4.70
N MET A 44 -29.70 1.64 -4.08
CA MET A 44 -29.99 1.94 -2.68
C MET A 44 -31.45 2.38 -2.48
N GLY A 45 -32.04 3.05 -3.47
CA GLY A 45 -33.47 3.34 -3.54
C GLY A 45 -34.32 2.06 -3.61
N GLU A 46 -33.89 1.04 -4.35
CA GLU A 46 -34.57 -0.27 -4.37
C GLU A 46 -34.46 -0.98 -3.01
N ILE A 47 -33.29 -0.97 -2.38
CA ILE A 47 -33.05 -1.66 -1.09
C ILE A 47 -33.79 -1.00 0.07
N PHE A 48 -33.77 0.33 0.15
CA PHE A 48 -34.28 1.08 1.31
C PHE A 48 -35.57 1.87 1.04
N SER A 49 -36.05 1.88 -0.22
CA SER A 49 -37.24 2.62 -0.66
C SER A 49 -37.17 4.09 -0.24
N ASN A 50 -38.32 4.68 0.10
CA ASN A 50 -38.44 6.08 0.52
C ASN A 50 -37.50 6.49 1.69
N ARG A 51 -36.99 5.52 2.48
CA ARG A 51 -36.06 5.83 3.56
C ARG A 51 -34.71 6.32 3.03
N TRP A 52 -34.29 5.87 1.85
CA TRP A 52 -33.07 6.34 1.19
C TRP A 52 -33.16 7.84 0.92
N ILE A 53 -34.21 8.25 0.21
CA ILE A 53 -34.47 9.64 -0.16
C ILE A 53 -34.61 10.51 1.10
N LEU A 54 -35.34 10.04 2.11
CA LEU A 54 -35.51 10.78 3.35
C LEU A 54 -34.18 11.07 4.07
N LYS A 55 -33.20 10.17 3.99
CA LYS A 55 -31.92 10.30 4.68
C LYS A 55 -30.85 10.99 3.84
N ASN A 56 -30.79 10.72 2.55
CA ASN A 56 -29.68 11.12 1.68
C ASN A 56 -30.09 12.09 0.55
N GLY A 57 -31.39 12.35 0.36
CA GLY A 57 -31.91 13.20 -0.71
C GLY A 57 -32.26 12.42 -1.98
N GLU A 58 -33.00 13.08 -2.87
CA GLU A 58 -33.41 12.53 -4.17
C GLU A 58 -32.21 12.36 -5.12
N GLU A 59 -31.17 13.18 -4.96
CA GLU A 59 -30.00 13.23 -5.82
C GLU A 59 -28.69 13.07 -5.03
N PRO A 60 -27.66 12.45 -5.61
CA PRO A 60 -26.34 12.36 -4.99
C PRO A 60 -25.69 13.73 -4.86
N SER A 61 -25.27 14.07 -3.64
CA SER A 61 -24.45 15.27 -3.42
C SER A 61 -23.03 15.12 -3.98
N GLU A 62 -22.32 16.23 -4.18
CA GLU A 62 -20.94 16.24 -4.69
C GLU A 62 -19.99 15.33 -3.87
N LEU A 63 -20.16 15.29 -2.55
CA LEU A 63 -19.35 14.44 -1.67
C LEU A 63 -19.61 12.95 -1.92
N TRP A 64 -20.86 12.57 -2.17
CA TRP A 64 -21.21 11.21 -2.53
C TRP A 64 -20.66 10.85 -3.91
N ILE A 65 -20.80 11.75 -4.89
CA ILE A 65 -20.25 11.55 -6.25
C ILE A 65 -18.73 11.34 -6.19
N ALA A 66 -18.02 12.18 -5.45
CA ALA A 66 -16.56 12.05 -5.29
C ALA A 66 -16.17 10.73 -4.61
N GLN A 67 -16.87 10.35 -3.53
CA GLN A 67 -16.58 9.12 -2.80
C GLN A 67 -16.83 7.87 -3.68
N ILE A 68 -17.98 7.80 -4.34
CA ILE A 68 -18.37 6.67 -5.19
C ILE A 68 -17.49 6.60 -6.44
N GLY A 69 -17.19 7.75 -7.05
CA GLY A 69 -16.33 7.84 -8.24
C GLY A 69 -14.89 7.38 -8.00
N SER A 70 -14.43 7.39 -6.75
CA SER A 70 -13.13 6.85 -6.37
C SER A 70 -13.09 5.32 -6.22
N MET A 71 -14.26 4.66 -6.28
CA MET A 71 -14.41 3.23 -6.04
C MET A 71 -14.54 2.43 -7.34
N SER A 72 -14.17 1.15 -7.29
CA SER A 72 -14.42 0.21 -8.38
C SER A 72 -15.81 -0.41 -8.29
N GLU A 73 -16.32 -0.94 -9.42
CA GLU A 73 -17.63 -1.60 -9.46
C GLU A 73 -17.74 -2.79 -8.48
N ALA A 74 -16.64 -3.53 -8.30
CA ALA A 74 -16.57 -4.61 -7.31
C ALA A 74 -16.70 -4.10 -5.86
N GLN A 75 -16.11 -2.93 -5.56
CA GLN A 75 -16.20 -2.29 -4.25
C GLN A 75 -17.62 -1.81 -3.97
N ILE A 76 -18.26 -1.19 -4.97
CA ILE A 76 -19.66 -0.75 -4.89
C ILE A 76 -20.58 -1.96 -4.62
N THR A 77 -20.43 -3.03 -5.39
CA THR A 77 -21.21 -4.27 -5.23
C THR A 77 -21.06 -4.85 -3.82
N LEU A 78 -19.85 -4.84 -3.27
CA LEU A 78 -19.57 -5.35 -1.94
C LEU A 78 -20.26 -4.52 -0.84
N VAL A 79 -20.26 -3.20 -0.96
CA VAL A 79 -20.94 -2.32 0.00
C VAL A 79 -22.45 -2.49 -0.08
N CYS A 80 -23.03 -2.61 -1.28
CA CYS A 80 -24.46 -2.92 -1.44
C CYS A 80 -24.82 -4.25 -0.75
N ARG A 81 -23.97 -5.27 -0.89
CA ARG A 81 -24.16 -6.57 -0.20
C ARG A 81 -24.16 -6.40 1.31
N GLN A 82 -23.21 -5.66 1.87
CA GLN A 82 -23.18 -5.38 3.31
C GLN A 82 -24.39 -4.60 3.80
N CYS A 83 -24.92 -3.68 2.99
CA CYS A 83 -26.17 -2.98 3.31
C CYS A 83 -27.33 -3.98 3.42
N MET A 84 -27.44 -4.93 2.49
CA MET A 84 -28.46 -6.00 2.56
C MET A 84 -28.27 -6.92 3.77
N GLU A 85 -27.03 -7.30 4.08
CA GLU A 85 -26.72 -8.12 5.27
C GLU A 85 -27.09 -7.40 6.57
N ARG A 86 -26.87 -6.08 6.65
CA ARG A 86 -27.32 -5.24 7.77
C ARG A 86 -28.84 -5.19 7.89
N CYS A 87 -29.55 -5.09 6.76
CA CYS A 87 -31.00 -5.19 6.74
C CYS A 87 -31.46 -6.54 7.28
N ALA A 88 -30.84 -7.65 6.86
CA ALA A 88 -31.13 -8.99 7.36
C ALA A 88 -30.84 -9.14 8.87
N ALA A 89 -29.85 -8.41 9.39
CA ALA A 89 -29.53 -8.33 10.81
C ALA A 89 -30.44 -7.36 11.61
N GLY A 90 -31.48 -6.78 10.98
CA GLY A 90 -32.47 -5.90 11.61
C GLY A 90 -32.16 -4.40 11.53
N SER A 91 -31.01 -4.00 10.98
CA SER A 91 -30.67 -2.60 10.73
C SER A 91 -31.26 -2.14 9.40
N THR A 92 -32.55 -1.79 9.41
CA THR A 92 -33.34 -1.47 8.20
C THR A 92 -33.29 0.00 7.76
N TRP A 93 -32.41 0.80 8.37
CA TRP A 93 -32.19 2.19 7.96
C TRP A 93 -30.99 2.31 7.03
N PRO A 94 -31.09 3.12 5.96
CA PRO A 94 -29.97 3.34 5.05
C PRO A 94 -28.77 3.96 5.74
N PRO A 95 -27.55 3.68 5.25
CA PRO A 95 -26.36 4.39 5.71
C PRO A 95 -26.40 5.86 5.27
N ASP A 96 -25.97 6.77 6.14
CA ASP A 96 -25.51 8.10 5.69
C ASP A 96 -24.10 8.00 5.07
N LEU A 97 -23.55 9.12 4.61
CA LEU A 97 -22.22 9.15 3.99
C LEU A 97 -21.11 8.64 4.93
N ALA A 98 -21.17 8.98 6.22
CA ALA A 98 -20.14 8.57 7.17
C ALA A 98 -20.23 7.07 7.47
N GLU A 99 -21.44 6.56 7.66
CA GLU A 99 -21.72 5.13 7.78
C GLU A 99 -21.31 4.37 6.51
N PHE A 100 -21.56 4.94 5.33
CA PHE A 100 -21.17 4.34 4.05
C PHE A 100 -19.65 4.23 3.93
N VAL A 101 -18.91 5.30 4.23
CA VAL A 101 -17.44 5.28 4.23
C VAL A 101 -16.89 4.26 5.24
N ALA A 102 -17.56 4.11 6.39
CA ALA A 102 -17.21 3.07 7.36
C ALA A 102 -17.45 1.66 6.80
N LEU A 103 -18.56 1.41 6.08
CA LEU A 103 -18.84 0.14 5.42
C LEU A 103 -17.81 -0.18 4.32
N VAL A 104 -17.47 0.82 3.49
CA VAL A 104 -16.39 0.70 2.48
C VAL A 104 -15.11 0.24 3.16
N SER A 105 -14.71 0.89 4.25
CA SER A 105 -13.50 0.58 4.99
C SER A 105 -13.53 -0.83 5.61
N ALA A 106 -14.66 -1.22 6.21
CA ALA A 106 -14.84 -2.52 6.86
C ALA A 106 -14.94 -3.68 5.85
N SER A 107 -15.40 -3.41 4.63
CA SER A 107 -15.57 -4.42 3.59
C SER A 107 -14.27 -4.89 2.95
N GLY A 108 -13.16 -4.15 3.14
CA GLY A 108 -11.94 -4.40 2.39
C GLY A 108 -12.10 -4.00 0.93
N ALA A 109 -13.00 -3.05 0.64
CA ALA A 109 -13.16 -2.39 -0.64
C ALA A 109 -11.93 -1.51 -0.97
N ASN A 110 -10.79 -2.15 -1.14
CA ASN A 110 -9.53 -1.58 -1.62
C ASN A 110 -8.91 -2.55 -2.64
N PRO A 111 -7.92 -2.12 -3.44
CA PRO A 111 -7.32 -2.96 -4.49
C PRO A 111 -6.72 -4.29 -4.00
N PHE A 112 -6.46 -4.43 -2.69
CA PHE A 112 -5.89 -5.64 -2.11
C PHE A 112 -6.95 -6.62 -1.59
N HIS A 113 -8.22 -6.18 -1.50
CA HIS A 113 -9.29 -6.93 -0.86
C HIS A 113 -8.98 -7.31 0.60
N LEU A 114 -8.31 -6.42 1.34
CA LEU A 114 -7.86 -6.66 2.72
C LEU A 114 -8.55 -5.72 3.71
N THR A 115 -8.99 -6.25 4.84
CA THR A 115 -9.42 -5.43 5.99
C THR A 115 -8.28 -5.27 7.00
N SER A 116 -8.42 -4.34 7.96
CA SER A 116 -7.44 -4.21 9.04
C SER A 116 -7.39 -5.45 9.92
N GLU A 117 -8.52 -6.15 10.11
CA GLU A 117 -8.59 -7.44 10.79
C GLU A 117 -7.81 -8.52 10.03
N ALA A 118 -7.94 -8.57 8.70
CA ALA A 118 -7.20 -9.52 7.88
C ALA A 118 -5.68 -9.28 7.96
N VAL A 119 -5.26 -8.01 7.96
CA VAL A 119 -3.85 -7.63 8.19
C VAL A 119 -3.38 -8.03 9.59
N MET A 120 -4.17 -7.74 10.63
CA MET A 120 -3.85 -8.12 12.01
C MET A 120 -3.74 -9.64 12.18
N ALA A 121 -4.62 -10.40 11.53
CA ALA A 121 -4.58 -11.86 11.52
C ALA A 121 -3.31 -12.38 10.83
N GLU A 122 -2.94 -11.82 9.68
CA GLU A 122 -1.70 -12.20 8.99
C GLU A 122 -0.46 -11.80 9.81
N TYR A 123 -0.47 -10.61 10.43
CA TYR A 123 0.61 -10.15 11.31
C TYR A 123 0.81 -11.10 12.49
N LYS A 124 -0.29 -11.52 13.15
CA LYS A 124 -0.26 -12.49 14.25
C LYS A 124 0.27 -13.84 13.78
N ARG A 125 -0.18 -14.32 12.61
CA ARG A 125 0.30 -15.57 12.01
C ARG A 125 1.80 -15.51 11.74
N TRP A 126 2.26 -14.46 11.06
CA TRP A 126 3.68 -14.27 10.76
C TRP A 126 4.52 -14.16 12.05
N ARG A 127 4.07 -13.41 13.06
CA ARG A 127 4.74 -13.35 14.38
C ARG A 127 4.90 -14.74 15.01
N ASN A 128 3.91 -15.60 14.87
CA ASN A 128 3.90 -16.94 15.46
C ASN A 128 4.61 -18.00 14.61
N GLU A 129 4.77 -17.80 13.30
CA GLU A 129 5.31 -18.83 12.39
C GLU A 129 6.63 -18.43 11.73
N SER A 130 7.03 -17.14 11.81
CA SER A 130 8.22 -16.61 11.13
C SER A 130 9.53 -17.29 11.53
N TYR A 131 9.62 -17.80 12.76
CA TYR A 131 10.79 -18.54 13.24
C TYR A 131 11.09 -19.80 12.42
N ARG A 132 10.11 -20.33 11.67
CA ARG A 132 10.27 -21.49 10.80
C ARG A 132 11.01 -21.17 9.50
N TYR A 133 11.22 -19.89 9.21
CA TYR A 133 11.86 -19.40 8.00
C TYR A 133 13.13 -18.66 8.37
N SER A 134 14.13 -18.68 7.49
CA SER A 134 15.42 -18.00 7.71
C SER A 134 15.31 -16.47 7.73
N GLY A 135 14.17 -15.93 7.33
CA GLY A 135 13.90 -14.50 7.28
C GLY A 135 12.46 -14.22 6.85
N SER A 136 11.99 -13.01 7.13
CA SER A 136 10.64 -12.58 6.74
C SER A 136 10.47 -12.49 5.22
N ASP A 137 11.55 -12.31 4.47
CA ASP A 137 11.55 -12.35 3.00
C ASP A 137 11.34 -13.76 2.43
N LYS A 138 11.49 -14.79 3.26
CA LYS A 138 11.25 -16.21 2.93
C LYS A 138 9.92 -16.75 3.46
N TYR A 139 9.22 -15.98 4.27
CA TYR A 139 7.89 -16.34 4.73
C TYR A 139 6.89 -16.33 3.55
N PRO A 140 5.97 -17.29 3.45
CA PRO A 140 5.01 -17.40 2.36
C PRO A 140 3.85 -16.41 2.53
N TRP A 141 4.10 -15.14 2.23
CA TRP A 141 3.08 -14.09 2.23
C TRP A 141 2.00 -14.36 1.19
N LYS A 142 0.73 -14.14 1.56
CA LYS A 142 -0.41 -14.26 0.61
C LYS A 142 -0.36 -13.20 -0.49
N GLN A 143 0.13 -12.01 -0.15
CA GLN A 143 0.27 -10.88 -1.05
C GLN A 143 1.53 -10.09 -0.66
N ASP A 144 2.23 -9.53 -1.63
CA ASP A 144 3.46 -8.75 -1.37
C ASP A 144 3.21 -7.52 -0.48
N VAL A 145 2.02 -6.90 -0.59
CA VAL A 145 1.65 -5.76 0.26
C VAL A 145 1.63 -6.12 1.74
N LEU A 146 1.26 -7.36 2.09
CA LEU A 146 1.21 -7.82 3.48
C LEU A 146 2.61 -7.91 4.09
N TYR A 147 3.62 -8.28 3.31
CA TYR A 147 5.02 -8.24 3.77
C TYR A 147 5.40 -6.82 4.18
N HIS A 148 5.19 -5.84 3.30
CA HIS A 148 5.56 -4.46 3.57
C HIS A 148 4.81 -3.89 4.78
N ILE A 149 3.49 -4.13 4.84
CA ILE A 149 2.66 -3.67 5.96
C ILE A 149 3.09 -4.33 7.28
N CYS A 150 3.27 -5.65 7.33
CA CYS A 150 3.59 -6.35 8.57
C CYS A 150 4.99 -6.03 9.11
N ILE A 151 5.96 -5.82 8.21
CA ILE A 151 7.31 -5.40 8.59
C ILE A 151 7.28 -3.99 9.19
N GLU A 152 6.56 -3.07 8.56
CA GLU A 152 6.35 -1.71 9.07
C GLU A 152 5.64 -1.72 10.42
N MET A 153 4.58 -2.52 10.56
CA MET A 153 3.88 -2.71 11.84
C MET A 153 4.79 -3.22 12.95
N ARG A 154 5.67 -4.19 12.67
CA ARG A 154 6.63 -4.69 13.67
C ARG A 154 7.62 -3.59 14.08
N ARG A 155 8.16 -2.86 13.12
CA ARG A 155 9.12 -1.78 13.39
C ARG A 155 8.49 -0.70 14.25
N THR A 156 7.40 -0.10 13.77
CA THR A 156 6.72 1.00 14.46
C THR A 156 6.08 0.55 15.77
N GLY A 157 5.54 -0.66 15.82
CA GLY A 157 4.95 -1.23 17.04
C GLY A 157 5.96 -1.41 18.17
N VAL A 158 7.19 -1.86 17.84
CA VAL A 158 8.27 -1.98 18.82
C VAL A 158 8.84 -0.60 19.19
N GLU A 159 9.11 0.26 18.20
CA GLU A 159 9.68 1.60 18.43
C GLU A 159 8.79 2.48 19.31
N ARG A 160 7.47 2.39 19.15
CA ARG A 160 6.49 3.22 19.87
C ARG A 160 5.75 2.49 21.00
N ASN A 161 6.08 1.23 21.26
CA ASN A 161 5.43 0.38 22.27
C ASN A 161 3.88 0.40 22.16
N LEU A 162 3.35 0.18 20.96
CA LEU A 162 1.93 0.31 20.68
C LEU A 162 1.09 -0.81 21.32
N THR A 163 -0.08 -0.43 21.82
CA THR A 163 -1.13 -1.37 22.23
C THR A 163 -1.78 -2.08 21.02
N GLU A 164 -2.56 -3.14 21.26
CA GLU A 164 -3.25 -3.86 20.18
C GLU A 164 -4.21 -2.97 19.37
N GLY A 165 -4.94 -2.06 20.05
CA GLY A 165 -5.84 -1.10 19.40
C GLY A 165 -5.09 -0.09 18.53
N GLU A 166 -3.96 0.43 19.03
CA GLU A 166 -3.10 1.33 18.26
C GLU A 166 -2.43 0.61 17.08
N LEU A 167 -2.09 -0.66 17.24
CA LEU A 167 -1.53 -1.48 16.17
C LEU A 167 -2.57 -1.75 15.07
N LYS A 168 -3.84 -1.99 15.44
CA LYS A 168 -4.94 -2.09 14.48
C LYS A 168 -5.13 -0.78 13.72
N LYS A 169 -5.12 0.37 14.42
CA LYS A 169 -5.18 1.69 13.78
C LYS A 169 -3.99 1.94 12.84
N LEU A 170 -2.80 1.46 13.20
CA LEU A 170 -1.63 1.50 12.32
C LEU A 170 -1.84 0.65 11.07
N ALA A 171 -2.43 -0.54 11.18
CA ALA A 171 -2.76 -1.39 10.03
C ALA A 171 -3.73 -0.68 9.08
N GLU A 172 -4.77 -0.02 9.59
CA GLU A 172 -5.72 0.79 8.81
C GLU A 172 -5.02 1.93 8.06
N ASN A 173 -4.16 2.67 8.75
CA ASN A 173 -3.39 3.77 8.16
C ASN A 173 -2.44 3.27 7.06
N LEU A 174 -1.77 2.13 7.28
CA LEU A 174 -0.87 1.54 6.29
C LEU A 174 -1.63 1.00 5.07
N LEU A 175 -2.78 0.35 5.26
CA LEU A 175 -3.65 -0.06 4.15
C LEU A 175 -4.12 1.15 3.32
N THR A 176 -4.52 2.23 3.99
CA THR A 176 -4.90 3.48 3.33
C THR A 176 -3.74 4.06 2.53
N LYS A 177 -2.53 4.08 3.11
CA LYS A 177 -1.31 4.53 2.44
C LYS A 177 -1.01 3.71 1.18
N TRP A 178 -1.09 2.38 1.25
CA TRP A 178 -0.82 1.50 0.12
C TRP A 178 -1.92 1.57 -0.96
N THR A 179 -3.17 1.79 -0.55
CA THR A 179 -4.27 2.03 -1.49
C THR A 179 -4.03 3.30 -2.29
N LYS A 180 -3.64 4.39 -1.62
CA LYS A 180 -3.25 5.64 -2.29
C LYS A 180 -2.02 5.47 -3.18
N HIS A 181 -1.04 4.67 -2.76
CA HIS A 181 0.14 4.36 -3.56
C HIS A 181 -0.25 3.70 -4.90
N MET A 182 -1.20 2.77 -4.90
CA MET A 182 -1.73 2.17 -6.11
C MET A 182 -2.58 3.13 -6.95
N ALA A 183 -3.41 3.96 -6.31
CA ALA A 183 -4.21 4.97 -7.02
C ALA A 183 -3.33 5.96 -7.79
N ASN A 184 -2.13 6.25 -7.27
CA ASN A 184 -1.13 7.08 -7.94
C ASN A 184 -0.35 6.33 -9.05
N GLY A 185 -0.74 5.11 -9.41
CA GLY A 185 -0.14 4.33 -10.49
C GLY A 185 1.14 3.58 -10.12
N PHE A 186 1.54 3.55 -8.84
CA PHE A 186 2.72 2.81 -8.41
C PHE A 186 2.41 1.32 -8.15
N SER A 187 3.36 0.45 -8.50
CA SER A 187 3.29 -0.98 -8.22
C SER A 187 3.82 -1.32 -6.83
N ILE A 188 3.29 -2.38 -6.20
CA ILE A 188 3.88 -2.94 -4.98
C ILE A 188 5.32 -3.40 -5.29
N PRO A 189 6.34 -2.95 -4.53
CA PRO A 189 7.71 -3.42 -4.71
C PRO A 189 7.81 -4.93 -4.44
N PRO A 190 8.53 -5.70 -5.26
CA PRO A 190 8.70 -7.13 -5.02
C PRO A 190 9.50 -7.37 -3.74
N ILE A 191 9.21 -8.48 -3.04
CA ILE A 191 9.96 -8.90 -1.86
C ILE A 191 11.40 -9.27 -2.28
N ARG A 192 12.33 -8.35 -2.03
CA ARG A 192 13.74 -8.55 -2.40
C ARG A 192 14.38 -9.57 -1.46
N ARG A 193 14.64 -10.76 -2.00
CA ARG A 193 15.44 -11.78 -1.32
C ARG A 193 16.91 -11.35 -1.39
N GLN A 194 17.54 -11.21 -0.23
CA GLN A 194 18.97 -10.89 -0.19
C GLN A 194 19.75 -11.97 -0.94
N LEU A 195 20.50 -11.56 -1.96
CA LEU A 195 21.44 -12.45 -2.64
C LEU A 195 22.55 -12.81 -1.64
N ALA A 196 23.02 -14.05 -1.69
CA ALA A 196 24.16 -14.45 -0.87
C ALA A 196 25.32 -13.47 -1.16
N ALA A 197 25.90 -12.90 -0.10
CA ALA A 197 27.06 -12.03 -0.26
C ALA A 197 28.15 -12.80 -1.03
N PRO A 198 28.86 -12.17 -1.98
CA PRO A 198 29.99 -12.79 -2.64
C PRO A 198 30.92 -13.38 -1.59
N ARG A 199 31.07 -14.70 -1.61
CA ARG A 199 32.04 -15.38 -0.74
C ARG A 199 33.41 -15.12 -1.31
N HIS A 200 34.08 -14.07 -0.85
CA HIS A 200 35.52 -13.97 -1.01
C HIS A 200 36.14 -15.16 -0.26
N PRO A 201 37.08 -15.91 -0.87
CA PRO A 201 37.81 -16.93 -0.13
C PRO A 201 38.41 -16.23 1.09
N ALA A 202 38.10 -16.73 2.29
CA ALA A 202 38.73 -16.23 3.49
C ALA A 202 40.24 -16.45 3.31
N GLY A 203 40.99 -15.37 3.11
CA GLY A 203 42.45 -15.43 3.15
C GLY A 203 42.91 -16.04 4.47
N PRO A 204 44.17 -16.50 4.57
CA PRO A 204 44.67 -17.11 5.78
C PRO A 204 44.43 -16.16 6.96
N THR A 205 43.72 -16.65 7.97
CA THR A 205 43.46 -15.87 9.18
C THR A 205 44.81 -15.49 9.82
N PRO A 206 44.91 -14.38 10.56
CA PRO A 206 46.15 -14.02 11.25
C PRO A 206 46.71 -15.16 12.13
N ALA A 207 45.83 -15.96 12.74
CA ALA A 207 46.21 -17.14 13.50
C ALA A 207 46.85 -18.24 12.63
N GLN A 208 46.35 -18.45 11.41
CA GLN A 208 46.94 -19.40 10.46
C GLN A 208 48.31 -18.93 9.98
N ILE A 209 48.48 -17.63 9.70
CA ILE A 209 49.77 -17.05 9.31
C ILE A 209 50.79 -17.24 10.44
N LEU A 210 50.42 -16.91 11.68
CA LEU A 210 51.29 -17.09 12.85
C LEU A 210 51.64 -18.57 13.09
N MET A 211 50.69 -19.48 12.88
CA MET A 211 50.95 -20.92 13.03
C MET A 211 51.86 -21.47 11.91
N GLU A 212 51.74 -20.98 10.69
CA GLU A 212 52.65 -21.31 9.59
C GLU A 212 54.05 -20.77 9.84
N GLU A 213 54.18 -19.54 10.33
CA GLU A 213 55.47 -18.98 10.74
C GLU A 213 56.11 -19.79 11.88
N TYR A 214 55.33 -20.16 12.89
CA TYR A 214 55.79 -21.01 13.98
C TYR A 214 56.30 -22.36 13.45
N LYS A 215 55.51 -23.04 12.60
CA LYS A 215 55.91 -24.31 11.97
C LYS A 215 57.19 -24.17 11.16
N ARG A 216 57.34 -23.07 10.41
CA ARG A 216 58.55 -22.76 9.63
C ARG A 216 59.78 -22.56 10.52
N ARG A 217 59.65 -21.77 11.60
CA ARG A 217 60.74 -21.53 12.56
C ARG A 217 61.15 -22.81 13.29
N LYS A 218 60.17 -23.66 13.65
CA LYS A 218 60.42 -24.96 14.26
C LYS A 218 61.16 -25.92 13.31
N ALA A 219 60.73 -26.01 12.06
CA ALA A 219 61.40 -26.85 11.05
C ALA A 219 62.84 -26.41 10.76
N ALA A 220 63.13 -25.11 10.86
CA ALA A 220 64.47 -24.54 10.69
C ALA A 220 65.33 -24.58 11.98
N GLY A 221 64.86 -25.21 13.06
CA GLY A 221 65.63 -25.35 14.31
C GLY A 221 65.79 -24.07 15.12
N LEU A 222 65.04 -23.01 14.81
CA LEU A 222 65.15 -21.67 15.42
C LEU A 222 64.32 -21.51 16.70
N THR A 223 63.54 -22.51 17.07
CA THR A 223 62.66 -22.53 18.25
C THR A 223 62.64 -23.95 18.82
N LYS A 224 62.89 -24.11 20.13
CA LYS A 224 62.71 -25.37 20.87
C LYS A 224 61.24 -25.69 21.06
#